data_AF-A0A4V2YIM4-F1
#
_entry.id   AF-A0A4V2YIM4-F1
#
_cell.length_a   1.000
_cell.length_b   1.000
_cell.length_c   1.000
_cell.angle_alpha   90.00
_cell.angle_beta   90.00
_cell.angle_gamma   90.00
#
_symmetry.space_group_name_H-M   'P 1'
#
loop_
_entity.id
_entity.type
_entity.pdbx_description
1 polymer ?
#
loop_
_entity_poly.entity_id
_entity_poly.type
_entity_poly.pdbx_seq_one_letter_code
_entity_poly.pdbx_strand_id
1 'polypeptide(L)'
;MTEPTRRRQRPRRSTAASQQLEKMRQANAAQRAAYLAREERVEEALVEYAHGMAEIQAAESLRDDKVTRLQRKIDELKANTEKKVVAARDRQAAAAWVIHCADRTVEQVGETLHVSEREARRLIAAGRKAADADEERQETDSLQATSGSRPEAATQDPEPSTPSSRSEEQHPSTTEPGHDGTYPIGTPSIPDEGDYDM
;
A
#
# COMPACT_ATOMS: atom_id res chain seq x y z
N MET A 1 -1.59 -23.13 94.65
CA MET A 1 -1.97 -22.60 93.32
C MET A 1 -1.55 -21.14 93.28
N THR A 2 -0.45 -20.84 92.61
CA THR A 2 0.19 -19.50 92.60
C THR A 2 0.07 -18.93 91.19
N GLU A 3 -0.76 -17.89 91.04
CA GLU A 3 -0.90 -17.15 89.78
C GLU A 3 0.38 -16.38 89.43
N PRO A 4 0.85 -16.43 88.17
CA PRO A 4 1.96 -15.62 87.73
C PRO A 4 1.50 -14.17 87.49
N THR A 5 2.02 -13.25 88.30
CA THR A 5 1.80 -11.80 88.14
C THR A 5 2.43 -11.29 86.84
N ARG A 6 1.58 -10.94 85.85
CA ARG A 6 2.01 -10.29 84.60
C ARG A 6 2.69 -8.95 84.91
N ARG A 7 4.01 -8.87 84.71
CA ARG A 7 4.78 -7.62 84.76
C ARG A 7 4.30 -6.67 83.66
N ARG A 8 3.55 -5.63 84.04
CA ARG A 8 3.22 -4.49 83.17
C ARG A 8 4.50 -3.79 82.73
N GLN A 9 4.92 -4.01 81.48
CA GLN A 9 5.96 -3.19 80.86
C GLN A 9 5.43 -1.77 80.66
N ARG A 10 6.09 -0.77 81.25
CA ARG A 10 5.82 0.65 80.98
C ARG A 10 6.21 0.98 79.54
N PRO A 11 5.34 1.62 78.74
CA PRO A 11 5.72 2.08 77.41
C PRO A 11 6.83 3.12 77.55
N ARG A 12 8.00 2.85 76.96
CA ARG A 12 9.08 3.84 76.85
C ARG A 12 8.55 5.01 76.00
N ARG A 13 8.37 6.18 76.61
CA ARG A 13 7.99 7.40 75.89
C ARG A 13 9.08 7.71 74.87
N SER A 14 8.71 7.80 73.59
CA SER A 14 9.65 8.19 72.53
C SER A 14 10.24 9.56 72.85
N THR A 15 11.54 9.74 72.70
CA THR A 15 12.15 11.06 72.89
C THR A 15 11.81 11.95 71.70
N ALA A 16 11.87 13.28 71.87
CA ALA A 16 11.62 14.23 70.78
C ALA A 16 12.51 13.95 69.56
N ALA A 17 13.76 13.49 69.79
CA ALA A 17 14.66 13.05 68.74
C ALA A 17 14.17 11.81 67.98
N SER A 18 13.54 10.84 68.66
CA SER A 18 12.97 9.66 67.99
C SER A 18 11.77 10.05 67.11
N GLN A 19 10.93 10.96 67.60
CA GLN A 19 9.79 11.46 66.83
C GLN A 19 10.25 12.25 65.61
N GLN A 20 11.32 13.03 65.73
CA GLN A 20 11.88 13.78 64.61
C GLN A 20 12.48 12.85 63.54
N LEU A 21 13.23 11.83 63.95
CA LEU A 21 13.76 10.82 63.03
C LEU A 21 12.64 10.07 62.30
N GLU A 22 11.57 9.71 63.00
CA GLU A 22 10.41 9.03 62.42
C GLU A 22 9.70 9.92 61.39
N LYS A 23 9.49 11.21 61.70
CA LYS A 23 8.96 12.20 60.74
C LYS A 23 9.83 12.32 59.48
N MET A 24 11.16 12.34 59.63
CA MET A 24 12.05 12.42 58.47
C MET A 24 12.02 11.14 57.62
N ARG A 25 11.92 9.96 58.24
CA ARG A 25 11.75 8.69 57.52
C ARG A 25 10.43 8.66 56.75
N GLN A 26 9.34 9.09 57.37
CA GLN A 26 8.02 9.18 56.74
C GLN A 26 8.03 10.16 55.57
N ALA A 27 8.63 11.34 55.73
CA ALA A 27 8.76 12.32 54.64
C ALA A 27 9.58 11.77 53.46
N ASN A 28 10.70 11.08 53.72
CA ASN A 28 11.51 10.47 52.68
C ASN A 28 10.76 9.33 51.97
N ALA A 29 10.05 8.48 52.73
CA ALA A 29 9.22 7.42 52.17
C ALA A 29 8.11 7.99 51.28
N ALA A 30 7.44 9.07 51.73
CA ALA A 30 6.41 9.76 50.93
C ALA A 30 6.98 10.36 49.64
N GLN A 31 8.18 10.97 49.69
CA GLN A 31 8.85 11.49 48.50
C GLN A 31 9.20 10.37 47.51
N ARG A 32 9.73 9.24 48.00
CA ARG A 32 10.03 8.08 47.15
C ARG A 32 8.77 7.50 46.52
N ALA A 33 7.69 7.35 47.29
CA ALA A 33 6.41 6.87 46.78
C ALA A 33 5.84 7.80 45.70
N ALA A 34 5.89 9.11 45.91
CA ALA A 34 5.44 10.09 44.92
C ALA A 34 6.29 10.08 43.65
N TYR A 35 7.60 9.84 43.78
CA TYR A 35 8.51 9.68 42.65
C TYR A 35 8.20 8.42 41.84
N LEU A 36 8.07 7.27 42.50
CA LEU A 36 7.71 6.00 41.84
C LEU A 36 6.35 6.09 41.14
N ALA A 37 5.34 6.68 41.78
CA ALA A 37 4.02 6.88 41.17
C ALA A 37 4.05 7.88 39.99
N ARG A 38 5.07 8.75 39.90
CA ARG A 38 5.28 9.61 38.73
C ARG A 38 5.97 8.82 37.61
N GLU A 39 6.97 8.02 37.93
CA GLU A 39 7.64 7.14 36.95
C GLU A 39 6.65 6.15 36.34
N GLU A 40 5.84 5.48 37.15
CA GLU A 40 4.80 4.54 36.68
C GLU A 40 3.85 5.20 35.68
N ARG A 41 3.36 6.41 35.99
CA ARG A 41 2.51 7.18 35.06
C ARG A 41 3.22 7.56 33.75
N VAL A 42 4.52 7.82 33.81
CA VAL A 42 5.30 8.11 32.60
C VAL A 42 5.48 6.84 31.78
N GLU A 43 5.77 5.72 32.42
CA GLU A 43 5.88 4.40 31.76
C GLU A 43 4.56 4.01 31.09
N GLU A 44 3.43 4.13 31.80
CA GLU A 44 2.08 3.91 31.25
C GLU A 44 1.83 4.80 30.02
N ALA A 45 2.11 6.10 30.11
CA ALA A 45 1.94 7.03 29.00
C ALA A 45 2.84 6.69 27.80
N LEU A 46 4.07 6.21 28.04
CA LEU A 46 4.97 5.76 26.96
C LEU A 46 4.45 4.48 26.28
N VAL A 47 3.88 3.55 27.04
CA VAL A 47 3.25 2.34 26.50
C VAL A 47 2.03 2.70 25.66
N GLU A 48 1.15 3.57 26.16
CA GLU A 48 -0.01 4.06 25.41
C GLU A 48 0.40 4.81 24.13
N TYR A 49 1.42 5.65 24.22
CA TYR A 49 1.98 6.33 23.05
C TYR A 49 2.50 5.35 22.00
N ALA A 50 3.28 4.34 22.42
CA ALA A 50 3.81 3.33 21.52
C ALA A 50 2.69 2.49 20.87
N HIS A 51 1.65 2.16 21.65
CA HIS A 51 0.47 1.48 21.13
C HIS A 51 -0.25 2.32 20.07
N GLY A 52 -0.53 3.60 20.36
CA GLY A 52 -1.15 4.51 19.41
C GLY A 52 -0.33 4.68 18.13
N MET A 53 0.99 4.75 18.24
CA MET A 53 1.89 4.77 17.07
C MET A 53 1.76 3.49 16.22
N ALA A 54 1.71 2.32 16.85
CA ALA A 54 1.53 1.06 16.14
C ALA A 54 0.16 0.97 15.45
N GLU A 55 -0.91 1.45 16.09
CA GLU A 55 -2.25 1.51 15.49
C GLU A 55 -2.30 2.44 14.28
N ILE A 56 -1.66 3.61 14.36
CA ILE A 56 -1.57 4.56 13.24
C ILE A 56 -0.85 3.89 12.07
N GLN A 57 0.32 3.31 12.30
CA GLN A 57 1.10 2.63 11.26
C GLN A 57 0.33 1.48 10.61
N ALA A 58 -0.39 0.68 11.41
CA ALA A 58 -1.23 -0.39 10.89
C ALA A 58 -2.38 0.14 10.02
N ALA A 59 -3.02 1.24 10.44
CA ALA A 59 -4.09 1.88 9.67
C ALA A 59 -3.58 2.48 8.35
N GLU A 60 -2.41 3.11 8.36
CA GLU A 60 -1.76 3.66 7.16
C GLU A 60 -1.33 2.56 6.20
N SER A 61 -0.72 1.49 6.69
CA SER A 61 -0.35 0.32 5.87
C SER A 61 -1.59 -0.31 5.21
N LEU A 62 -2.69 -0.49 5.96
CA LEU A 62 -3.93 -1.02 5.41
C LEU A 62 -4.53 -0.10 4.34
N ARG A 63 -4.50 1.22 4.57
CA ARG A 63 -4.91 2.22 3.59
C ARG A 63 -4.08 2.08 2.31
N ASP A 64 -2.76 2.05 2.43
CA ASP A 64 -1.85 2.06 1.29
C ASP A 64 -1.94 0.77 0.46
N ASP A 65 -2.10 -0.38 1.13
CA ASP A 65 -2.37 -1.66 0.47
C ASP A 65 -3.68 -1.64 -0.32
N LYS A 66 -4.73 -1.07 0.27
CA LYS A 66 -6.04 -0.94 -0.37
C LYS A 66 -5.97 0.00 -1.57
N VAL A 67 -5.31 1.14 -1.44
CA VAL A 67 -5.09 2.10 -2.53
C VAL A 67 -4.31 1.42 -3.66
N THR A 68 -3.21 0.74 -3.36
CA THR A 68 -2.39 0.03 -4.35
C THR A 68 -3.20 -1.02 -5.10
N ARG A 69 -4.03 -1.80 -4.40
CA ARG A 69 -4.90 -2.81 -5.01
C ARG A 69 -5.96 -2.20 -5.93
N LEU A 70 -6.57 -1.09 -5.51
CA LEU A 70 -7.55 -0.39 -6.33
C LEU A 70 -6.91 0.24 -7.56
N GLN A 71 -5.72 0.81 -7.42
CA GLN A 71 -4.98 1.40 -8.53
C GLN A 71 -4.67 0.34 -9.61
N ARG A 72 -4.18 -0.84 -9.20
CA ARG A 72 -3.96 -1.96 -10.13
C ARG A 72 -5.24 -2.35 -10.89
N LYS A 73 -6.38 -2.44 -10.20
CA LYS A 73 -7.68 -2.73 -10.84
C LYS A 73 -8.10 -1.65 -11.83
N ILE A 74 -7.86 -0.38 -11.50
CA ILE A 74 -8.14 0.74 -12.41
C ILE A 74 -7.29 0.60 -13.67
N ASP A 75 -6.01 0.31 -13.52
CA ASP A 75 -5.08 0.20 -14.65
C ASP A 75 -5.40 -1.03 -15.53
N GLU A 76 -5.75 -2.16 -14.91
CA GLU A 76 -6.27 -3.34 -15.62
C GLU A 76 -7.54 -3.03 -16.41
N LEU A 77 -8.51 -2.34 -15.79
CA LEU A 77 -9.76 -1.95 -16.45
C LEU A 77 -9.49 -1.01 -17.64
N LYS A 78 -8.60 -0.03 -17.47
CA LYS A 78 -8.18 0.88 -18.55
C LYS A 78 -7.54 0.11 -19.69
N ALA A 79 -6.58 -0.77 -19.40
CA ALA A 79 -5.91 -1.58 -20.42
C ALA A 79 -6.90 -2.49 -21.17
N ASN A 80 -7.82 -3.13 -20.45
CA ASN A 80 -8.85 -3.98 -21.06
C ASN A 80 -9.84 -3.17 -21.91
N THR A 81 -10.20 -1.97 -21.47
CA THR A 81 -11.08 -1.08 -22.22
C THR A 81 -10.39 -0.57 -23.48
N GLU A 82 -9.13 -0.15 -23.39
CA GLU A 82 -8.36 0.30 -24.55
C GLU A 82 -8.24 -0.81 -25.59
N LYS A 83 -7.93 -2.05 -25.18
CA LYS A 83 -7.92 -3.22 -26.07
C LYS A 83 -9.26 -3.40 -26.80
N LYS A 84 -10.38 -3.26 -26.08
CA LYS A 84 -11.73 -3.36 -26.68
C LYS A 84 -12.00 -2.21 -27.66
N VAL A 85 -11.57 -1.00 -27.33
CA VAL A 85 -11.72 0.19 -28.19
C VAL A 85 -10.90 0.02 -29.47
N VAL A 86 -9.64 -0.41 -29.36
CA VAL A 86 -8.78 -0.70 -30.52
C VAL A 86 -9.43 -1.77 -31.39
N ALA A 87 -9.83 -2.91 -30.82
CA ALA A 87 -10.49 -3.97 -31.57
C ALA A 87 -11.79 -3.50 -32.25
N ALA A 88 -12.56 -2.61 -31.61
CA ALA A 88 -13.76 -2.03 -32.22
C ALA A 88 -13.42 -1.08 -33.37
N ARG A 89 -12.37 -0.25 -33.22
CA ARG A 89 -11.87 0.63 -34.30
C ARG A 89 -11.36 -0.18 -35.48
N ASP A 90 -10.67 -1.29 -35.24
CA ASP A 90 -10.19 -2.18 -36.30
C ASP A 90 -11.36 -2.79 -37.08
N ARG A 91 -12.41 -3.25 -36.37
CA ARG A 91 -13.65 -3.73 -37.03
C ARG A 91 -14.34 -2.63 -37.84
N GLN A 92 -14.39 -1.40 -37.33
CA GLN A 92 -14.96 -0.26 -38.06
C GLN A 92 -14.16 0.03 -39.34
N ALA A 93 -12.83 0.01 -39.25
CA ALA A 93 -11.95 0.21 -40.39
C ALA A 93 -12.12 -0.89 -41.45
N ALA A 94 -12.15 -2.15 -41.02
CA ALA A 94 -12.41 -3.30 -41.91
C ALA A 94 -13.79 -3.20 -42.59
N ALA A 95 -14.85 -2.85 -41.86
CA ALA A 95 -16.17 -2.65 -42.43
C ALA A 95 -16.19 -1.50 -43.46
N ALA A 96 -15.54 -0.36 -43.16
CA ALA A 96 -15.42 0.75 -44.10
C ALA A 96 -14.67 0.36 -45.39
N TRP A 97 -13.62 -0.45 -45.25
CA TRP A 97 -12.88 -1.00 -46.41
C TRP A 97 -13.76 -1.91 -47.27
N VAL A 98 -14.49 -2.85 -46.66
CA VAL A 98 -15.41 -3.74 -47.39
C VAL A 98 -16.48 -2.95 -48.16
N ILE A 99 -17.05 -1.91 -47.54
CA ILE A 99 -18.04 -1.03 -48.22
C ILE A 99 -17.38 -0.32 -49.41
N HIS A 100 -16.16 0.18 -49.25
CA HIS A 100 -15.43 0.84 -50.33
C HIS A 100 -15.11 -0.12 -51.49
N CYS A 101 -14.71 -1.36 -51.20
CA CYS A 101 -14.48 -2.41 -52.19
C CYS A 101 -15.75 -2.81 -52.96
N ALA A 102 -16.94 -2.54 -52.43
CA ALA A 102 -18.21 -2.73 -53.13
C ALA A 102 -18.57 -1.54 -54.04
N ASP A 103 -17.56 -0.93 -54.68
CA ASP A 103 -17.64 0.21 -55.61
C ASP A 103 -18.29 1.49 -55.03
N ARG A 104 -18.21 1.70 -53.71
CA ARG A 104 -18.69 2.93 -53.07
C ARG A 104 -17.60 4.00 -53.00
N THR A 105 -17.95 5.24 -53.34
CA THR A 105 -17.01 6.37 -53.19
C THR A 105 -16.78 6.70 -51.72
N VAL A 106 -15.67 7.40 -51.42
CA VAL A 106 -15.34 7.81 -50.03
C VAL A 106 -16.45 8.67 -49.40
N GLU A 107 -17.09 9.53 -50.20
CA GLU A 107 -18.24 10.34 -49.78
C GLU A 107 -19.44 9.46 -49.40
N GLN A 108 -19.79 8.47 -50.24
CA GLN A 108 -20.87 7.52 -49.96
C GLN A 108 -20.60 6.65 -48.73
N VAL A 109 -19.33 6.26 -48.50
CA VAL A 109 -18.93 5.54 -47.29
C VAL A 109 -19.11 6.44 -46.06
N GLY A 110 -18.72 7.72 -46.15
CA GLY A 110 -18.94 8.69 -45.07
C GLY A 110 -20.41 8.90 -44.74
N GLU A 111 -21.25 9.07 -45.78
CA GLU A 111 -22.70 9.18 -45.64
C GLU A 111 -23.31 7.94 -44.99
N THR A 112 -22.94 6.74 -45.48
CA THR A 112 -23.47 5.46 -44.99
C THR A 112 -23.09 5.19 -43.54
N LEU A 113 -21.88 5.55 -43.12
CA LEU A 113 -21.38 5.36 -41.76
C LEU A 113 -21.68 6.57 -40.84
N HIS A 114 -22.33 7.61 -41.37
CA HIS A 114 -22.60 8.87 -40.68
C HIS A 114 -21.33 9.52 -40.08
N VAL A 115 -20.23 9.51 -40.84
CA VAL A 115 -18.96 10.14 -40.49
C VAL A 115 -18.52 11.15 -41.53
N SER A 116 -17.62 12.06 -41.17
CA SER A 116 -17.04 13.00 -42.13
C SER A 116 -16.26 12.27 -43.24
N GLU A 117 -16.18 12.85 -44.45
CA GLU A 117 -15.39 12.28 -45.56
C GLU A 117 -13.92 12.07 -45.17
N ARG A 118 -13.35 12.99 -44.37
CA ARG A 118 -11.99 12.87 -43.82
C ARG A 118 -11.84 11.62 -42.95
N GLU A 119 -12.83 11.34 -42.12
CA GLU A 119 -12.83 10.16 -41.25
C GLU A 119 -13.07 8.87 -42.02
N ALA A 120 -13.98 8.88 -43.01
CA ALA A 120 -14.17 7.77 -43.94
C ALA A 120 -12.86 7.43 -44.66
N ARG A 121 -12.14 8.44 -45.18
CA ARG A 121 -10.83 8.25 -45.80
C ARG A 121 -9.81 7.62 -44.84
N ARG A 122 -9.80 8.04 -43.57
CA ARG A 122 -8.94 7.46 -42.53
C ARG A 122 -9.29 6.00 -42.25
N LEU A 123 -10.58 5.68 -42.13
CA LEU A 123 -11.07 4.32 -41.86
C LEU A 123 -10.77 3.37 -43.04
N ILE A 124 -11.01 3.81 -44.28
CA ILE A 124 -10.68 3.04 -45.50
C ILE A 124 -9.17 2.77 -45.56
N ALA A 125 -8.33 3.79 -45.32
CA ALA A 125 -6.88 3.62 -45.32
C ALA A 125 -6.39 2.67 -44.22
N ALA A 126 -6.99 2.73 -43.03
CA ALA A 126 -6.67 1.81 -41.93
C ALA A 126 -7.14 0.37 -42.23
N GLY A 127 -8.34 0.20 -42.79
CA GLY A 127 -8.88 -1.11 -43.16
C GLY A 127 -8.09 -1.77 -44.28
N ARG A 128 -7.64 -1.00 -45.28
CA ARG A 128 -6.73 -1.48 -46.33
C ARG A 128 -5.43 -2.02 -45.74
N LYS A 129 -4.76 -1.25 -44.88
CA LYS A 129 -3.51 -1.68 -44.23
C LYS A 129 -3.69 -2.96 -43.42
N ALA A 130 -4.84 -3.13 -42.77
CA ALA A 130 -5.15 -4.34 -42.02
C ALA A 130 -5.35 -5.55 -42.96
N ALA A 131 -6.04 -5.36 -44.09
CA ALA A 131 -6.21 -6.39 -45.11
C ALA A 131 -4.87 -6.81 -45.72
N ASP A 132 -4.02 -5.85 -46.09
CA ASP A 132 -2.67 -6.11 -46.62
C ASP A 132 -1.82 -6.93 -45.61
N ALA A 133 -1.92 -6.63 -44.32
CA ALA A 133 -1.19 -7.34 -43.27
C ALA A 133 -1.70 -8.78 -43.00
N ASP A 134 -2.98 -9.06 -43.25
CA ASP A 134 -3.54 -10.40 -43.13
C ASP A 134 -3.12 -11.30 -44.31
N GLU A 135 -2.92 -10.73 -45.51
CA GLU A 135 -2.38 -11.44 -46.67
C GLU A 135 -0.92 -11.88 -46.45
N GLU A 136 -0.06 -10.99 -45.92
CA GLU A 136 1.34 -11.31 -45.59
C GLU A 136 1.48 -12.43 -44.54
N ARG A 137 0.54 -12.51 -43.59
CA ARG A 137 0.52 -13.59 -42.57
C ARG A 137 0.18 -14.95 -43.17
N GLN A 138 -0.70 -15.00 -44.16
CA GLN A 138 -1.10 -16.26 -44.79
C GLN A 138 0.02 -16.85 -45.67
N GLU A 139 0.85 -16.00 -46.28
CA GLU A 139 2.00 -16.45 -47.08
C GLU A 139 3.10 -17.08 -46.23
N THR A 140 3.33 -16.58 -45.00
CA THR A 140 4.36 -17.11 -44.10
C THR A 140 3.98 -18.44 -43.44
N ASP A 141 2.72 -18.63 -43.04
CA ASP A 141 2.23 -19.90 -42.49
C ASP A 141 2.22 -21.03 -43.54
N SER A 142 1.94 -20.70 -44.80
CA SER A 142 1.92 -21.68 -45.91
C SER A 142 3.30 -22.26 -46.22
N LEU A 143 4.38 -21.52 -45.92
CA LEU A 143 5.76 -21.98 -46.10
C LEU A 143 6.25 -22.84 -44.92
N GLN A 144 5.66 -22.70 -43.72
CA GLN A 144 6.08 -23.43 -42.52
C GLN A 144 5.39 -24.80 -42.37
N ALA A 145 4.21 -24.98 -42.98
CA ALA A 145 3.44 -26.23 -42.93
C ALA A 145 4.02 -27.40 -43.76
N THR A 146 5.04 -27.18 -44.59
CA THR A 146 5.63 -28.23 -45.46
C THR A 146 6.86 -28.95 -44.87
N SER A 147 7.33 -28.58 -43.67
CA SER A 147 8.57 -29.15 -43.06
C SER A 147 8.36 -29.99 -41.78
N GLY A 148 7.12 -30.34 -41.41
CA GLY A 148 6.83 -30.99 -40.12
C GLY A 148 6.07 -32.32 -40.21
N SER A 149 6.68 -33.36 -40.76
CA SER A 149 6.20 -34.75 -40.61
C SER A 149 7.26 -35.62 -39.93
N ARG A 150 7.20 -35.72 -38.61
CA ARG A 150 7.63 -36.92 -37.86
C ARG A 150 6.93 -36.97 -36.49
N PRO A 151 5.95 -37.87 -36.27
CA PRO A 151 5.44 -38.14 -34.94
C PRO A 151 6.34 -39.19 -34.28
N GLU A 152 7.01 -38.82 -33.20
CA GLU A 152 7.70 -39.79 -32.34
C GLU A 152 7.04 -39.76 -30.97
N ALA A 153 6.44 -40.90 -30.64
CA ALA A 153 5.73 -41.17 -29.41
C ALA A 153 6.70 -41.48 -28.27
N ALA A 154 6.46 -40.91 -27.08
CA ALA A 154 6.72 -41.52 -25.76
C ALA A 154 6.27 -40.50 -24.69
N THR A 155 5.22 -40.74 -23.92
CA THR A 155 5.14 -41.62 -22.72
C THR A 155 5.57 -40.90 -21.43
N GLN A 156 4.62 -40.82 -20.50
CA GLN A 156 4.70 -40.70 -19.02
C GLN A 156 4.72 -39.31 -18.33
N ASP A 157 3.52 -38.97 -17.85
CA ASP A 157 3.19 -38.30 -16.57
C ASP A 157 3.22 -39.35 -15.43
N PRO A 158 3.03 -39.04 -14.11
CA PRO A 158 3.41 -37.90 -13.26
C PRO A 158 4.19 -38.36 -11.98
N GLU A 159 4.81 -37.46 -11.22
CA GLU A 159 4.60 -37.41 -9.75
C GLU A 159 5.19 -36.15 -9.06
N PRO A 160 4.55 -35.64 -7.99
CA PRO A 160 4.89 -34.39 -7.32
C PRO A 160 5.69 -34.63 -6.02
N SER A 161 6.76 -33.85 -5.80
CA SER A 161 7.42 -33.75 -4.49
C SER A 161 7.27 -32.34 -3.93
N THR A 162 6.49 -32.25 -2.85
CA THR A 162 6.38 -31.11 -1.93
C THR A 162 7.60 -31.02 -0.99
N PRO A 163 7.61 -30.15 0.05
CA PRO A 163 8.35 -28.90 0.08
C PRO A 163 9.55 -28.94 1.05
N SER A 164 10.71 -28.42 0.64
CA SER A 164 11.83 -28.27 1.58
C SER A 164 11.72 -26.93 2.32
N SER A 165 11.20 -27.00 3.54
CA SER A 165 11.47 -26.02 4.58
C SER A 165 12.98 -25.87 4.78
N ARG A 166 13.50 -24.65 4.64
CA ARG A 166 14.77 -24.27 5.26
C ARG A 166 14.63 -22.88 5.85
N SER A 167 14.54 -22.89 7.17
CA SER A 167 14.86 -21.79 8.05
C SER A 167 16.32 -21.36 7.84
N GLU A 168 16.58 -20.06 7.75
CA GLU A 168 17.87 -19.41 8.02
C GLU A 168 17.53 -17.92 8.28
N GLU A 169 17.46 -17.55 9.56
CA GLU A 169 18.49 -16.75 10.25
C GLU A 169 18.50 -15.30 9.74
N GLN A 170 17.72 -14.41 10.37
CA GLN A 170 18.19 -13.50 11.41
C GLN A 170 19.58 -12.88 11.15
N HIS A 171 19.56 -11.69 10.56
CA HIS A 171 20.58 -10.67 10.79
C HIS A 171 19.89 -9.35 11.18
N PRO A 172 20.09 -8.83 12.41
CA PRO A 172 19.83 -7.43 12.68
C PRO A 172 21.04 -6.60 12.22
N SER A 173 20.89 -5.90 11.09
CA SER A 173 21.85 -4.88 10.68
C SER A 173 21.58 -3.61 11.49
N THR A 174 22.38 -3.46 12.54
CA THR A 174 22.65 -2.19 13.23
C THR A 174 23.41 -1.28 12.26
N THR A 175 22.78 -0.18 11.83
CA THR A 175 23.49 0.97 11.23
C THR A 175 22.93 2.25 11.85
N GLU A 176 23.87 3.12 12.20
CA GLU A 176 23.82 4.21 13.16
C GLU A 176 22.86 5.37 12.84
N PRO A 177 22.46 6.14 13.87
CA PRO A 177 21.77 7.40 13.71
C PRO A 177 22.78 8.53 13.47
N GLY A 178 22.81 9.04 12.24
CA GLY A 178 23.59 10.21 11.87
C GLY A 178 22.83 11.10 10.92
N HIS A 179 21.98 11.99 11.43
CA HIS A 179 21.86 13.30 10.80
C HIS A 179 21.37 14.36 11.78
N ASP A 180 22.32 15.21 12.14
CA ASP A 180 22.16 16.55 12.66
C ASP A 180 21.30 17.35 11.67
N GLY A 181 20.09 17.71 12.10
CA GLY A 181 19.06 18.34 11.30
C GLY A 181 18.55 19.59 12.01
N THR A 182 19.38 20.62 12.02
CA THR A 182 19.02 21.99 12.38
C THR A 182 17.81 22.45 11.55
N TYR A 183 16.61 22.42 12.13
CA TYR A 183 15.44 23.03 11.52
C TYR A 183 15.44 24.53 11.86
N PRO A 184 15.45 25.44 10.87
CA PRO A 184 15.20 26.85 11.13
C PRO A 184 13.76 27.02 11.61
N ILE A 185 13.61 27.71 12.74
CA ILE A 185 12.34 28.16 13.30
C ILE A 185 11.69 29.11 12.28
N GLY A 186 10.77 28.58 11.48
CA GLY A 186 9.88 29.39 10.65
C GLY A 186 8.88 30.09 11.56
N THR A 187 9.04 31.40 11.71
CA THR A 187 8.05 32.29 12.32
C THR A 187 6.73 32.18 11.54
N PRO A 188 5.58 31.88 12.19
CA PRO A 188 4.30 31.98 11.52
C PRO A 188 4.00 33.45 11.23
N SER A 189 3.89 33.76 9.93
CA SER A 189 3.38 35.02 9.43
C SER A 189 1.89 35.09 9.81
N ILE A 190 1.57 35.95 10.77
CA ILE A 190 0.19 36.25 11.19
C ILE A 190 -0.48 36.96 10.02
N PRO A 191 -1.62 36.47 9.49
CA PRO A 191 -2.37 37.21 8.50
C PRO A 191 -2.95 38.47 9.14
N ASP A 192 -2.61 39.60 8.51
CA ASP A 192 -3.12 40.94 8.74
C ASP A 192 -4.65 40.91 8.72
N GLU A 193 -5.28 41.15 9.87
CA GLU A 193 -6.73 41.29 10.00
C GLU A 193 -7.13 42.56 9.25
N GLY A 194 -7.52 42.38 7.99
CA GLY A 194 -8.11 43.45 7.21
C GLY A 194 -9.35 43.99 7.90
N ASP A 195 -9.26 45.28 8.25
CA ASP A 195 -10.36 46.14 8.66
C ASP A 195 -11.57 45.94 7.73
N TYR A 196 -12.59 45.24 8.23
CA TYR A 196 -13.94 45.33 7.70
C TYR A 196 -14.59 46.58 8.32
N ASP A 197 -14.41 47.72 7.67
CA ASP A 197 -15.25 48.89 7.91
C ASP A 197 -16.69 48.59 7.44
N MET A 198 -17.63 48.89 8.33
CA MET A 198 -19.09 48.85 8.13
C MET A 198 -19.60 50.05 7.35
#